data_AF-A0A6C0CKV5-F1
#
_entry.id   AF-A0A6C0CKV5-F1
#
_cell.length_a   1.000
_cell.length_b   1.000
_cell.length_c   1.000
_cell.angle_alpha   90.00
_cell.angle_beta   90.00
_cell.angle_gamma   90.00
#
_symmetry.space_group_name_H-M   'P 1'
#
loop_
_entity.id
_entity.type
_entity.pdbx_description
1 polymer ?
#
loop_
_entity_poly.entity_id
_entity_poly.type
_entity_poly.pdbx_seq_one_letter_code
_entity_poly.pdbx_strand_id
1 'polypeptide(L)'
;MKHFTKLIDSHGTTYNIESTRAITDDDILTIGAIMDHGTTRLRRYDRFAERSVKHPTSYEVCTKKSFKTAWCQNALDILKVVGLDHITRIEKGRFVGHPA
;
A
#
# COMPACT_ATOMS: atom_id res chain seq x y z
N MET A 1 0.33 -4.22 -19.70
CA MET A 1 -0.33 -2.96 -19.24
C MET A 1 -0.02 -2.79 -17.76
N LYS A 2 0.22 -1.58 -17.26
CA LYS A 2 0.45 -1.35 -15.83
C LYS A 2 -0.87 -1.11 -15.11
N HIS A 3 -1.08 -1.78 -13.99
CA HIS A 3 -2.20 -1.60 -13.09
C HIS A 3 -1.75 -0.79 -11.87
N PHE A 4 -2.60 0.12 -11.41
CA PHE A 4 -2.37 0.89 -10.19
C PHE A 4 -3.43 0.50 -9.15
N THR A 5 -2.99 0.19 -7.94
CA THR A 5 -3.86 -0.10 -6.79
C THR A 5 -3.34 0.67 -5.59
N LYS A 6 -4.24 1.32 -4.85
CA LYS A 6 -3.92 1.92 -3.56
C LYS A 6 -4.61 1.13 -2.46
N LEU A 7 -3.87 0.74 -1.44
CA LEU A 7 -4.41 0.13 -0.22
C LEU A 7 -4.35 1.13 0.93
N ILE A 8 -5.29 1.04 1.86
CA ILE A 8 -5.36 1.86 3.07
C ILE A 8 -5.77 1.00 4.27
N ASP A 9 -5.18 1.26 5.44
CA ASP A 9 -5.63 0.68 6.72
C ASP A 9 -6.48 1.68 7.54
N SER A 10 -7.08 1.20 8.62
CA SER A 10 -7.87 2.03 9.55
C SER A 10 -7.08 3.13 10.27
N HIS A 11 -5.74 3.11 10.18
CA HIS A 11 -4.85 4.10 10.79
C HIS A 11 -4.34 5.13 9.78
N GLY A 12 -4.81 5.07 8.53
CA GLY A 12 -4.40 5.96 7.45
C GLY A 12 -3.04 5.62 6.85
N THR A 13 -2.45 4.45 7.14
CA THR A 13 -1.29 3.95 6.39
C THR A 13 -1.74 3.60 4.98
N THR A 14 -0.98 4.03 3.96
CA THR A 14 -1.28 3.71 2.57
C THR A 14 -0.15 2.94 1.90
N TYR A 15 -0.52 2.12 0.92
CA TYR A 15 0.42 1.49 0.01
C TYR A 15 0.02 1.78 -1.43
N ASN A 16 0.89 2.46 -2.16
CA ASN A 16 0.74 2.78 -3.57
C ASN A 16 1.44 1.70 -4.41
N ILE A 17 0.67 0.88 -5.12
CA ILE A 17 1.14 -0.33 -5.78
C ILE A 17 1.00 -0.21 -7.31
N GLU A 18 2.10 -0.48 -8.03
CA GLU A 18 2.08 -0.72 -9.47
C GLU A 18 2.35 -2.20 -9.76
N SER A 19 1.55 -2.81 -10.63
CA SER A 19 1.67 -4.23 -10.98
C SER A 19 1.43 -4.52 -12.47
N THR A 20 1.90 -5.68 -12.94
CA THR A 20 1.69 -6.15 -14.32
C THR A 20 0.31 -6.79 -14.55
N ARG A 21 -0.38 -7.16 -13.47
CA ARG A 21 -1.78 -7.65 -13.44
C ARG A 21 -2.58 -7.01 -12.31
N ALA A 22 -3.90 -7.17 -12.32
CA ALA A 22 -4.75 -6.75 -11.22
C ALA A 22 -4.35 -7.43 -9.89
N ILE A 23 -4.41 -6.67 -8.79
CA ILE A 23 -4.16 -7.15 -7.42
C ILE A 23 -5.41 -7.85 -6.90
N THR A 24 -5.28 -9.15 -6.57
CA THR A 24 -6.36 -9.97 -6.01
C THR A 24 -6.55 -9.74 -4.52
N ASP A 25 -7.60 -10.32 -3.92
CA ASP A 25 -7.80 -10.24 -2.47
C ASP A 25 -6.73 -11.04 -1.71
N ASP A 26 -6.28 -12.18 -2.25
CA ASP A 26 -5.17 -12.96 -1.68
C ASP A 26 -3.83 -12.19 -1.72
N ASP A 27 -3.59 -11.43 -2.81
CA ASP A 27 -2.43 -10.54 -2.89
C ASP A 27 -2.49 -9.50 -1.75
N ILE A 28 -3.67 -8.91 -1.49
CA ILE A 28 -3.86 -7.92 -0.41
C ILE A 28 -3.59 -8.53 0.96
N LEU A 29 -4.12 -9.72 1.23
CA LEU A 29 -3.89 -10.44 2.49
C LEU A 29 -2.39 -10.70 2.71
N THR A 30 -1.70 -11.15 1.66
CA THR A 30 -0.26 -11.45 1.70
C THR A 30 0.56 -10.18 1.91
N ILE A 31 0.26 -9.11 1.18
CA ILE A 31 0.91 -7.80 1.35
C ILE A 31 0.68 -7.30 2.77
N GLY A 32 -0.55 -7.34 3.28
CA GLY A 32 -0.87 -6.90 4.63
C GLY A 32 -0.06 -7.64 5.70
N ALA A 33 0.00 -8.96 5.62
CA ALA A 33 0.76 -9.81 6.55
C ALA A 33 2.26 -9.48 6.56
N ILE A 34 2.86 -9.20 5.39
CA ILE A 34 4.27 -8.81 5.28
C ILE A 34 4.51 -7.41 5.88
N MET A 35 3.58 -6.49 5.62
CA MET A 35 3.73 -5.07 5.94
C MET A 35 3.42 -4.73 7.41
N ASP A 36 2.72 -5.60 8.13
CA ASP A 36 2.43 -5.49 9.56
C ASP A 36 3.66 -5.73 10.48
N HIS A 37 4.86 -5.80 9.91
CA HIS A 37 6.12 -5.97 10.63
C HIS A 37 6.27 -4.93 11.77
N GLY A 38 6.32 -5.43 13.01
CA GLY A 38 6.46 -4.62 14.22
C GLY A 38 5.16 -4.35 14.99
N THR A 39 4.04 -4.97 14.60
CA THR A 39 2.78 -4.89 15.36
C THR A 39 2.31 -6.28 15.79
N THR A 40 1.71 -6.40 16.97
CA THR A 40 1.09 -7.64 17.46
C THR A 40 -0.33 -7.84 16.94
N ARG A 41 -0.80 -6.98 16.03
CA ARG A 41 -2.18 -6.96 15.54
C ARG A 41 -2.18 -6.96 14.02
N LEU A 42 -2.82 -7.97 13.43
CA LEU A 42 -3.12 -7.99 12.00
C LEU A 42 -4.04 -6.81 11.65
N ARG A 43 -3.63 -6.00 10.68
CA ARG A 43 -4.44 -4.90 10.18
C ARG A 43 -5.23 -5.36 8.96
N ARG A 44 -6.44 -4.83 8.85
CA ARG A 44 -7.23 -4.97 7.63
C ARG A 44 -6.81 -3.87 6.66
N TYR A 45 -6.47 -4.28 5.44
CA TYR A 45 -6.22 -3.39 4.32
C TYR A 45 -7.37 -3.47 3.34
N ASP A 46 -7.94 -2.33 3.00
CA ASP A 46 -8.98 -2.22 1.98
C ASP A 46 -8.43 -1.47 0.76
N ARG A 47 -9.01 -1.72 -0.42
CA ARG A 47 -8.71 -0.91 -1.60
C ARG A 47 -9.23 0.50 -1.37
N PHE A 48 -8.40 1.50 -1.62
CA PHE A 48 -8.80 2.89 -1.51
C PHE A 48 -9.85 3.21 -2.57
N ALA A 49 -11.06 3.54 -2.13
CA ALA A 49 -12.06 4.19 -2.96
C ALA A 49 -11.97 5.70 -2.72
N GLU A 50 -11.91 6.55 -3.75
CA GLU A 50 -11.84 8.03 -3.57
C GLU A 50 -12.93 8.58 -2.63
N ARG A 51 -14.08 7.90 -2.55
CA ARG A 51 -15.18 8.22 -1.61
C ARG A 51 -14.87 7.97 -0.12
N SER A 52 -13.74 7.37 0.22
CA SER A 52 -13.36 7.03 1.60
C SER A 52 -12.66 8.16 2.36
N VAL A 53 -12.32 9.26 1.67
CA VAL A 53 -11.79 10.47 2.30
C VAL A 53 -12.96 11.38 2.70
N LYS A 54 -13.53 11.13 3.89
CA LYS A 54 -14.71 11.85 4.39
C LYS A 54 -14.45 13.32 4.77
N HIS A 55 -13.20 13.77 4.74
CA HIS A 55 -12.82 15.09 5.26
C HIS A 55 -12.10 15.95 4.21
N PRO A 56 -12.55 17.21 4.00
CA PRO A 56 -11.94 18.13 3.04
C PRO A 56 -10.46 18.48 3.35
N THR A 57 -9.97 18.16 4.55
CA THR A 57 -8.66 18.58 5.06
C THR A 57 -7.61 17.47 5.11
N SER A 58 -7.93 16.24 4.70
CA SER A 58 -6.95 15.16 4.70
C SER A 58 -6.18 15.07 3.39
N TYR A 59 -4.87 14.88 3.50
CA TYR A 59 -3.96 14.70 2.37
C TYR A 59 -3.01 13.53 2.61
N GLU A 60 -2.57 12.89 1.54
CA GLU A 60 -1.59 11.81 1.62
C GLU A 60 -0.16 12.37 1.56
N VAL A 61 0.67 11.95 2.50
CA VAL A 61 2.12 12.14 2.46
C VAL A 61 2.74 10.84 1.93
N CYS A 62 3.38 10.93 0.77
CA CYS A 62 4.09 9.83 0.12
C CYS A 62 5.28 10.40 -0.67
N THR A 63 6.27 9.57 -1.00
CA THR A 63 7.33 9.99 -1.91
C THR A 63 6.78 10.26 -3.31
N LYS A 64 7.45 11.17 -4.04
CA LYS A 64 7.10 11.48 -5.42
C LYS A 64 7.18 10.21 -6.27
N LYS A 65 6.24 10.03 -7.20
CA LYS A 65 6.16 8.85 -8.09
C LYS A 65 7.47 8.56 -8.85
N SER A 66 8.20 9.61 -9.23
CA SER A 66 9.49 9.51 -9.93
C SER A 66 10.65 9.06 -9.04
N PHE A 67 10.48 9.02 -7.72
CA PHE A 67 11.52 8.65 -6.77
C PHE A 67 11.26 7.26 -6.20
N LYS A 68 12.26 6.36 -6.18
CA LYS A 68 12.14 5.04 -5.57
C LYS A 68 12.94 5.02 -4.27
N THR A 69 12.27 4.82 -3.14
CA THR A 69 12.94 4.70 -1.84
C THR A 69 13.70 3.38 -1.73
N ALA A 70 14.69 3.32 -0.83
CA ALA A 70 15.30 2.05 -0.43
C ALA A 70 14.25 1.09 0.17
N TRP A 71 13.25 1.63 0.87
CA TRP A 71 12.11 0.86 1.38
C TRP A 71 11.36 0.15 0.26
N CYS A 72 11.07 0.85 -0.85
CA CYS A 72 10.42 0.29 -2.02
C CYS A 72 11.22 -0.89 -2.60
N GLN A 73 12.55 -0.78 -2.72
CA GLN A 73 13.36 -1.88 -3.25
C GLN A 73 13.31 -3.11 -2.32
N ASN A 74 13.53 -2.92 -1.02
CA ASN A 74 13.51 -4.02 -0.04
C ASN A 74 12.14 -4.70 0.02
N ALA A 75 11.06 -3.92 -0.06
CA ALA A 75 9.71 -4.45 -0.10
C ALA A 75 9.46 -5.32 -1.35
N LEU A 76 9.93 -4.88 -2.53
CA LEU A 76 9.82 -5.67 -3.75
C LEU A 76 10.60 -6.99 -3.66
N ASP A 77 11.79 -6.96 -3.05
CA ASP A 77 12.60 -8.17 -2.90
C ASP A 77 11.89 -9.21 -2.03
N ILE A 78 11.24 -8.78 -0.93
CA ILE A 78 10.42 -9.66 -0.08
C ILE A 78 9.18 -10.17 -0.83
N LEU A 79 8.47 -9.29 -1.53
CA LEU A 79 7.26 -9.65 -2.28
C LEU A 79 7.56 -10.68 -3.38
N LYS A 80 8.71 -10.55 -4.04
CA LYS A 80 9.16 -11.53 -5.03
C LYS A 80 9.39 -12.92 -4.40
N VAL A 81 9.98 -12.98 -3.20
CA VAL A 81 10.23 -14.26 -2.50
C VAL A 81 8.92 -15.00 -2.18
N VAL A 82 7.84 -14.27 -1.90
CA VAL A 82 6.52 -14.87 -1.61
C VAL A 82 5.64 -15.08 -2.85
N GLY A 83 6.20 -14.94 -4.05
CA GLY A 83 5.48 -15.18 -5.31
C GLY A 83 4.61 -14.01 -5.80
N LEU A 84 4.85 -12.79 -5.32
CA LEU A 84 4.19 -11.57 -5.80
C LEU A 84 5.10 -10.77 -6.74
N ASP A 85 5.74 -11.45 -7.69
CA ASP A 85 6.68 -10.88 -8.67
C ASP A 85 6.01 -10.01 -9.74
N HIS A 86 4.69 -10.09 -9.88
CA HIS A 86 3.90 -9.17 -10.70
C HIS A 86 3.85 -7.75 -10.12
N ILE A 87 4.24 -7.54 -8.86
CA ILE A 87 4.34 -6.21 -8.26
C ILE A 87 5.66 -5.56 -8.71
N THR A 88 5.54 -4.46 -9.43
CA THR A 88 6.67 -3.73 -10.03
C THR A 88 7.12 -2.53 -9.21
N ARG A 89 6.23 -2.01 -8.36
CA ARG A 89 6.51 -0.93 -7.41
C ARG A 89 5.54 -1.00 -6.24
N ILE A 90 6.03 -0.77 -5.04
CA ILE A 90 5.22 -0.50 -3.85
C ILE A 90 5.87 0.63 -3.05
N GLU A 91 5.09 1.62 -2.65
CA GLU A 91 5.57 2.72 -1.81
C GLU A 91 4.62 2.96 -0.65
N LYS A 92 5.21 3.19 0.53
CA LYS A 92 4.47 3.47 1.75
C LYS A 92 4.16 4.96 1.84
N GLY A 93 2.90 5.28 2.12
CA GLY A 93 2.44 6.62 2.43
C GLY A 93 1.64 6.65 3.73
N ARG A 94 1.14 7.84 4.07
CA ARG A 94 0.26 8.06 5.21
C ARG A 94 -0.69 9.21 4.93
N PHE A 95 -1.98 9.01 5.19
CA PHE A 95 -2.93 10.11 5.28
C PHE A 95 -2.72 10.90 6.56
N VAL A 96 -2.64 12.22 6.42
CA VAL A 96 -2.56 13.19 7.51
C VAL A 96 -3.84 14.02 7.49
N GLY A 97 -4.43 14.23 8.68
CA GLY A 97 -5.76 14.81 8.87
C GLY A 97 -6.54 14.00 9.89
N HIS A 98 -7.45 14.61 10.65
CA HIS A 98 -8.14 13.92 11.75
C HIS A 98 -8.93 12.70 11.23
N PRO A 99 -8.64 11.48 11.72
CA PRO A 99 -9.63 10.42 11.69
C PRO A 99 -10.77 10.84 12.63
N ALA A 100 -12.01 10.75 12.15
CA ALA A 100 -13.18 10.84 13.02
C ALA A 100 -13.14 9.75 14.10
#